data_AF-A0A602CMU1-F1
#
_entry.id   AF-A0A602CMU1-F1
#
_cell.length_a   1.000
_cell.length_b   1.000
_cell.length_c   1.000
_cell.angle_alpha   90.00
_cell.angle_beta   90.00
_cell.angle_gamma   90.00
#
_symmetry.space_group_name_H-M   'P 1'
#
loop_
_entity.id
_entity.type
_entity.pdbx_description
1 polymer ?
#
loop_
_entity_poly.entity_id
_entity_poly.type
_entity_poly.pdbx_seq_one_letter_code
_entity_poly.pdbx_strand_id
1 'polypeptide(L)'
;MARFYLNVPFEEKNLAKQKGAQWDQEQRKWFVPQGKNPIYFIRWIKELNEHDYNVFSQRFYIAESYQSCWRCKKTTPVFGIFLPRWYKYRDVIWGVDPAEWEDCILDEWYETSSPKGMEYFDSKKNMIYRWLTSRVWWTDLTKIEIISTSALSRINEYSKLYYPSHSKTAKMNYYANHCCHCNAMQGDFMMFNEPGGVFFPVTYEQAEKIRFHEVNETIFAKASYSLIPEAGGFIDL
;
A
#
# COMPACT_ATOMS: atom_id res chain seq x y z
N MET A 1 13.30 13.74 -2.02
CA MET A 1 12.74 12.41 -1.65
C MET A 1 13.54 11.84 -0.50
N ALA A 2 12.87 11.26 0.49
CA ALA A 2 13.54 10.57 1.60
C ALA A 2 14.29 9.33 1.08
N ARG A 3 15.46 9.02 1.68
CA ARG A 3 16.21 7.79 1.38
C ARG A 3 15.48 6.59 1.97
N PHE A 4 15.39 5.49 1.22
CA PHE A 4 14.81 4.24 1.68
C PHE A 4 15.91 3.30 2.21
N TYR A 5 16.06 3.26 3.53
CA TYR A 5 17.14 2.54 4.20
C TYR A 5 16.89 1.04 4.32
N LEU A 6 17.97 0.27 4.35
CA LEU A 6 18.00 -1.19 4.38
C LEU A 6 18.63 -1.69 5.68
N ASN A 7 18.13 -2.81 6.20
CA ASN A 7 18.68 -3.48 7.38
C ASN A 7 19.70 -4.54 6.94
N VAL A 8 20.86 -4.10 6.44
CA VAL A 8 21.92 -4.98 5.92
C VAL A 8 22.86 -5.42 7.06
N PRO A 9 22.97 -6.71 7.38
CA PRO A 9 23.99 -7.22 8.28
C PRO A 9 25.40 -6.93 7.76
N PHE A 10 26.38 -6.76 8.66
CA PHE A 10 27.76 -6.42 8.25
C PHE A 10 28.35 -7.44 7.25
N GLU A 11 27.95 -8.71 7.39
CA GLU A 11 28.45 -9.84 6.61
C GLU A 11 27.96 -9.80 5.17
N GLU A 12 26.81 -9.17 4.94
CA GLU A 12 26.17 -9.07 3.64
C GLU A 12 26.47 -7.74 2.92
N LYS A 13 27.35 -6.89 3.48
CA LYS A 13 27.69 -5.56 2.91
C LYS A 13 28.17 -5.64 1.46
N ASN A 14 28.95 -6.67 1.12
CA ASN A 14 29.48 -6.84 -0.22
C ASN A 14 28.37 -7.21 -1.20
N LEU A 15 27.41 -8.05 -0.77
CA LEU A 15 26.24 -8.42 -1.56
C LEU A 15 25.31 -7.22 -1.77
N ALA A 16 25.06 -6.42 -0.73
CA ALA A 16 24.28 -5.18 -0.84
C ALA A 16 24.91 -4.21 -1.85
N LYS A 17 26.23 -4.01 -1.78
CA LYS A 17 26.98 -3.21 -2.74
C LYS A 17 26.91 -3.79 -4.16
N GLN A 18 26.98 -5.11 -4.33
CA GLN A 18 26.88 -5.78 -5.63
C GLN A 18 25.49 -5.61 -6.26
N LYS A 19 24.41 -5.74 -5.48
CA LYS A 19 23.04 -5.38 -5.91
C LYS A 19 22.87 -3.86 -6.12
N GLY A 20 23.90 -3.10 -5.73
CA GLY A 20 24.05 -1.67 -5.91
C GLY A 20 23.13 -0.86 -5.02
N ALA A 21 22.98 -1.30 -3.77
CA ALA A 21 22.67 -0.41 -2.66
C ALA A 21 23.83 0.57 -2.47
N GLN A 22 23.53 1.74 -1.88
CA GLN A 22 24.54 2.74 -1.54
C GLN A 22 24.65 2.92 -0.04
N TRP A 23 25.83 3.34 0.42
CA TRP A 23 26.11 3.58 1.83
C TRP A 23 25.97 5.07 2.15
N ASP A 24 25.17 5.38 3.15
CA ASP A 24 25.05 6.70 3.74
C ASP A 24 26.02 6.81 4.93
N GLN A 25 27.05 7.65 4.80
CA GLN A 25 28.08 7.79 5.83
C GLN A 25 27.54 8.47 7.10
N GLU A 26 26.63 9.43 6.95
CA GLU A 26 26.08 10.20 8.07
C GLU A 26 25.13 9.33 8.90
N GLN A 27 24.20 8.65 8.24
CA GLN A 27 23.25 7.75 8.90
C GLN A 27 23.85 6.38 9.22
N ARG A 28 25.05 6.08 8.69
CA ARG A 28 25.73 4.78 8.80
C ARG A 28 24.81 3.62 8.42
N LYS A 29 24.09 3.78 7.30
CA LYS A 29 23.11 2.80 6.82
C LYS A 29 23.19 2.62 5.31
N TRP A 30 22.86 1.42 4.86
CA TRP A 30 22.64 1.14 3.44
C TRP A 30 21.27 1.67 3.01
N PHE A 31 21.14 2.11 1.77
CA PHE A 31 19.88 2.56 1.20
C PHE A 31 19.74 2.16 -0.27
N VAL A 32 18.50 2.13 -0.75
CA VAL A 32 18.16 1.93 -2.15
C VAL A 32 18.35 3.25 -2.91
N PRO A 33 19.25 3.31 -3.91
CA PRO A 33 19.44 4.51 -4.72
C PRO A 33 18.18 4.88 -5.51
N GLN A 34 18.06 6.16 -5.85
CA GLN A 34 16.96 6.65 -6.69
C GLN A 34 16.91 5.89 -8.03
N GLY A 35 15.70 5.57 -8.49
CA GLY A 35 15.46 4.84 -9.74
C GLY A 35 15.60 3.33 -9.62
N LYS A 36 16.17 2.81 -8.53
CA LYS A 36 16.14 1.37 -8.26
C LYS A 36 14.86 0.95 -7.57
N ASN A 37 14.36 -0.21 -7.96
CA ASN A 37 13.13 -0.77 -7.40
C ASN A 37 13.44 -1.47 -6.06
N PRO A 38 12.82 -1.05 -4.93
CA PRO A 38 13.12 -1.60 -3.61
C PRO A 38 12.85 -3.09 -3.45
N ILE A 39 11.95 -3.69 -4.23
CA ILE A 39 11.63 -5.12 -4.09
C ILE A 39 12.84 -6.01 -4.37
N TYR A 40 13.80 -5.59 -5.20
CA TYR A 40 15.04 -6.35 -5.45
C TYR A 40 16.03 -6.36 -4.27
N PHE A 41 15.70 -5.59 -3.23
CA PHE A 41 16.42 -5.53 -1.95
C PHE A 41 15.63 -6.23 -0.84
N ILE A 42 14.59 -7.02 -1.18
CA ILE A 42 13.66 -7.66 -0.25
C ILE A 42 14.37 -8.35 0.91
N ARG A 43 15.50 -9.01 0.69
CA ARG A 43 16.34 -9.64 1.72
C ARG A 43 16.63 -8.74 2.94
N TRP A 44 16.70 -7.43 2.76
CA TRP A 44 17.03 -6.45 3.82
C TRP A 44 15.85 -5.58 4.26
N ILE A 45 14.63 -5.91 3.81
CA ILE A 45 13.40 -5.18 4.08
C ILE A 45 12.45 -6.13 4.79
N LYS A 46 12.33 -5.97 6.10
CA LYS A 46 11.55 -6.86 6.97
C LYS A 46 10.10 -6.94 6.51
N GLU A 47 9.50 -5.79 6.22
CA GLU A 47 8.09 -5.64 5.83
C GLU A 47 7.75 -6.32 4.50
N LEU A 48 8.73 -6.52 3.61
CA LEU A 48 8.51 -7.25 2.36
C LEU A 48 8.70 -8.76 2.52
N ASN A 49 9.57 -9.20 3.42
CA ASN A 49 9.75 -10.62 3.75
C ASN A 49 8.59 -11.17 4.58
N GLU A 50 8.05 -10.36 5.49
CA GLU A 50 6.95 -10.77 6.36
C GLU A 50 5.64 -10.79 5.57
N HIS A 51 4.89 -11.89 5.70
CA HIS A 51 3.68 -12.12 4.89
C HIS A 51 2.47 -11.28 5.30
N ASP A 52 2.65 -10.20 6.06
CA ASP A 52 1.57 -9.41 6.63
C ASP A 52 1.05 -8.33 5.66
N TYR A 53 1.94 -7.71 4.88
CA TYR A 53 1.59 -6.61 3.98
C TYR A 53 1.39 -7.06 2.54
N ASN A 54 0.34 -6.59 1.87
CA ASN A 54 0.10 -6.90 0.46
C ASN A 54 0.26 -5.68 -0.47
N VAL A 55 0.53 -4.50 0.07
CA VAL A 55 0.84 -3.30 -0.72
C VAL A 55 2.00 -2.52 -0.09
N PHE A 56 2.81 -1.90 -0.95
CA PHE A 56 3.95 -1.08 -0.55
C PHE A 56 4.13 0.08 -1.52
N SER A 57 4.39 1.28 -1.00
CA SER A 57 4.79 2.43 -1.80
C SER A 57 5.73 3.35 -1.02
N GLN A 58 6.70 3.96 -1.68
CA GLN A 58 7.65 4.89 -1.05
C GLN A 58 7.07 6.29 -0.77
N ARG A 59 5.85 6.54 -1.29
CA ARG A 59 5.03 7.72 -1.03
C ARG A 59 3.57 7.37 -1.22
N PHE A 60 2.68 8.13 -0.62
CA PHE A 60 1.23 7.97 -0.77
C PHE A 60 0.54 9.31 -0.68
N TYR A 61 -0.76 9.33 -0.92
CA TYR A 61 -1.58 10.52 -0.81
C TYR A 61 -2.70 10.30 0.18
N ILE A 62 -2.98 11.33 0.97
CA ILE A 62 -4.19 11.42 1.79
C ILE A 62 -5.17 12.28 1.01
N ALA A 63 -6.26 11.67 0.57
CA ALA A 63 -7.39 12.37 0.00
C ALA A 63 -8.30 12.84 1.12
N GLU A 64 -8.61 14.12 1.18
CA GLU A 64 -9.57 14.72 2.10
C GLU A 64 -10.80 15.19 1.33
N SER A 65 -11.99 14.88 1.86
CA SER A 65 -13.25 15.40 1.36
C SER A 65 -14.30 15.41 2.47
N TYR A 66 -15.55 15.74 2.15
CA TYR A 66 -16.63 15.96 3.11
C TYR A 66 -17.89 15.21 2.67
N GLN A 67 -18.59 14.60 3.62
CA GLN A 67 -19.89 13.97 3.37
C GLN A 67 -20.85 14.12 4.56
N SER A 68 -22.13 13.90 4.31
CA SER A 68 -23.16 13.86 5.35
C SER A 68 -23.11 12.54 6.12
N CYS A 69 -22.97 12.61 7.44
CA CYS A 69 -22.95 11.41 8.28
C CYS A 69 -24.27 10.63 8.19
N TRP A 70 -24.21 9.33 7.91
CA TRP A 70 -25.42 8.50 7.80
C TRP A 70 -26.28 8.49 9.08
N ARG A 71 -25.66 8.68 10.26
CA ARG A 71 -26.34 8.69 11.57
C ARG A 71 -26.88 10.06 11.93
N CYS A 72 -26.01 11.06 12.14
CA CYS A 72 -26.42 12.37 12.66
C CYS A 72 -26.68 13.42 11.59
N LYS A 73 -26.51 13.08 10.31
CA LYS A 73 -26.72 13.93 9.11
C LYS A 73 -25.84 15.18 8.99
N LYS A 74 -25.12 15.57 10.04
CA LYS A 74 -24.10 16.63 9.99
C LYS A 74 -22.96 16.26 9.05
N THR A 75 -22.41 17.25 8.37
CA THR A 75 -21.21 17.12 7.54
C THR A 75 -20.01 16.74 8.39
N THR A 76 -19.24 15.76 7.93
CA THR A 76 -17.99 15.32 8.55
C THR A 76 -16.89 15.23 7.49
N PRO A 77 -15.65 15.62 7.81
CA PRO A 77 -14.52 15.30 6.96
C PRO A 77 -14.32 13.78 6.92
N VAL A 78 -13.85 13.29 5.78
CA VAL A 78 -13.48 11.91 5.54
C VAL A 78 -12.20 11.84 4.72
N PHE A 79 -11.44 10.78 4.94
CA PHE A 79 -10.10 10.61 4.43
C PHE A 79 -9.96 9.29 3.66
N GLY A 80 -9.24 9.32 2.54
CA GLY A 80 -8.89 8.14 1.74
C GLY A 80 -7.39 8.06 1.54
N ILE A 81 -6.87 6.83 1.39
CA ILE A 81 -5.45 6.60 1.15
C ILE A 81 -5.28 6.14 -0.29
N PHE A 82 -4.43 6.85 -1.03
CA PHE A 82 -4.19 6.56 -2.45
C PHE A 82 -2.70 6.33 -2.68
N LEU A 83 -2.39 5.35 -3.52
CA LEU A 83 -1.03 5.07 -3.95
C LEU A 83 -0.84 5.53 -5.40
N PRO A 84 0.27 6.22 -5.71
CA PRO A 84 0.57 6.61 -7.07
C PRO A 84 0.99 5.42 -7.93
N ARG A 85 1.16 5.71 -9.23
CA ARG A 85 1.83 4.80 -10.18
C ARG A 85 3.11 4.20 -9.59
N TRP A 86 3.40 2.97 -9.98
CA TRP A 86 4.57 2.21 -9.55
C TRP A 86 4.55 1.76 -8.08
N TYR A 87 3.38 1.80 -7.42
CA TYR A 87 3.22 1.07 -6.17
C TYR A 87 3.48 -0.43 -6.37
N LYS A 88 3.79 -1.12 -5.28
CA LYS A 88 4.04 -2.55 -5.25
C LYS A 88 2.85 -3.25 -4.63
N TYR A 89 2.51 -4.41 -5.17
CA TYR A 89 1.48 -5.25 -4.63
C TYR A 89 1.98 -6.69 -4.58
N ARG A 90 1.43 -7.44 -3.63
CA ARG A 90 1.73 -8.84 -3.46
C ARG A 90 0.58 -9.68 -3.99
N ASP A 91 0.91 -10.52 -4.94
CA ASP A 91 0.05 -11.57 -5.47
C ASP A 91 0.35 -12.90 -4.76
N VAL A 92 -0.65 -13.76 -4.66
CA VAL A 92 -0.56 -15.05 -3.96
C VAL A 92 -1.21 -16.13 -4.82
N ILE A 93 -0.40 -17.11 -5.22
CA ILE A 93 -0.85 -18.28 -5.98
C ILE A 93 -0.96 -19.45 -5.02
N TRP A 94 -2.10 -20.12 -5.04
CA TRP A 94 -2.45 -21.22 -4.13
C TRP A 94 -2.44 -22.55 -4.87
N GLY A 95 -2.19 -23.63 -4.13
CA GLY A 95 -2.32 -25.00 -4.65
C GLY A 95 -1.26 -25.32 -5.70
N VAL A 96 -0.04 -24.81 -5.51
CA VAL A 96 1.05 -25.00 -6.45
C VAL A 96 1.84 -26.25 -6.06
N ASP A 97 2.03 -27.18 -6.99
CA ASP A 97 2.93 -28.31 -6.80
C ASP A 97 4.37 -27.90 -7.18
N PRO A 98 5.34 -28.01 -6.27
CA PRO A 98 6.75 -27.76 -6.58
C PRO A 98 7.26 -28.56 -7.79
N ALA A 99 6.72 -29.76 -8.02
CA ALA A 99 7.13 -30.62 -9.13
C ALA A 99 6.70 -30.11 -10.50
N GLU A 100 5.71 -29.20 -10.57
CA GLU A 100 5.21 -28.61 -11.82
C GLU A 100 5.99 -27.35 -12.25
N TRP A 101 6.92 -26.86 -11.43
CA TRP A 101 7.65 -25.62 -11.66
C TRP A 101 9.16 -25.90 -11.78
N GLU A 102 9.60 -26.18 -13.01
CA GLU A 102 11.02 -26.32 -13.34
C GLU A 102 11.81 -25.07 -12.88
N ASP A 103 12.98 -25.30 -12.28
CA ASP A 103 13.89 -24.27 -11.78
C ASP A 103 13.36 -23.35 -10.65
N CYS A 104 12.27 -23.72 -9.96
CA CYS A 104 11.82 -22.96 -8.81
C CYS A 104 12.81 -23.05 -7.63
N ILE A 105 13.10 -21.90 -7.02
CA ILE A 105 13.88 -21.83 -5.78
C ILE A 105 12.90 -21.88 -4.60
N LEU A 106 13.00 -22.94 -3.80
CA LEU A 106 12.16 -23.17 -2.64
C LEU A 106 12.65 -22.37 -1.44
N ASP A 107 11.72 -21.79 -0.70
CA ASP A 107 11.94 -21.10 0.58
C ASP A 107 12.98 -19.97 0.54
N GLU A 108 13.19 -19.39 -0.64
CA GLU A 108 14.03 -18.20 -0.85
C GLU A 108 13.41 -17.26 -1.89
N TRP A 109 13.61 -15.96 -1.70
CA TRP A 109 13.19 -14.95 -2.66
C TRP A 109 14.12 -14.93 -3.88
N TYR A 110 13.56 -15.06 -5.08
CA TYR A 110 14.30 -14.98 -6.34
C TYR A 110 13.64 -14.01 -7.33
N GLU A 111 14.47 -13.46 -8.23
CA GLU A 111 14.01 -12.52 -9.25
C GLU A 111 13.40 -13.27 -10.42
N THR A 112 12.26 -12.78 -10.92
CA THR A 112 11.60 -13.31 -12.11
C THR A 112 11.57 -12.28 -13.23
N SER A 113 11.64 -12.76 -14.47
CA SER A 113 11.67 -11.92 -15.68
C SER A 113 10.28 -11.75 -16.31
N SER A 114 9.36 -12.70 -16.12
CA SER A 114 8.00 -12.67 -16.65
C SER A 114 7.00 -13.38 -15.73
N PRO A 115 6.18 -12.65 -14.95
CA PRO A 115 6.19 -11.20 -14.80
C PRO A 115 7.45 -10.72 -14.08
N LYS A 116 7.93 -9.51 -14.41
CA LYS A 116 9.11 -8.94 -13.75
C LYS A 116 8.81 -8.61 -12.28
N GLY A 117 9.50 -9.27 -11.35
CA GLY A 117 9.26 -9.12 -9.92
C GLY A 117 10.17 -9.97 -9.03
N MET A 118 9.70 -10.22 -7.80
CA MET A 118 10.31 -11.16 -6.87
C MET A 118 9.30 -12.23 -6.49
N GLU A 119 9.72 -13.50 -6.44
CA GLU A 119 8.89 -14.64 -6.06
C GLU A 119 9.51 -15.40 -4.90
N TYR A 120 8.65 -15.99 -4.08
CA TYR A 120 9.01 -16.88 -2.98
C TYR A 120 8.04 -18.06 -2.99
N PHE A 121 8.58 -19.27 -3.11
CA PHE A 121 7.82 -20.49 -2.99
C PHE A 121 7.86 -20.98 -1.54
N ASP A 122 6.71 -21.01 -0.87
CA ASP A 122 6.56 -21.60 0.47
C ASP A 122 6.28 -23.09 0.33
N SER A 123 7.31 -23.91 0.52
CA SER A 123 7.24 -25.37 0.34
C SER A 123 6.31 -26.05 1.36
N LYS A 124 6.09 -25.41 2.51
CA LYS A 124 5.23 -25.94 3.58
C LYS A 124 3.76 -25.68 3.30
N LYS A 125 3.44 -24.54 2.66
CA LYS A 125 2.06 -24.16 2.35
C LYS A 125 1.63 -24.49 0.93
N ASN A 126 2.56 -24.88 0.05
CA ASN A 126 2.30 -25.06 -1.39
C ASN A 126 1.72 -23.77 -2.01
N MET A 127 2.39 -22.65 -1.74
CA MET A 127 1.98 -21.32 -2.15
C MET A 127 3.15 -20.55 -2.75
N ILE A 128 2.86 -19.70 -3.73
CA ILE A 128 3.82 -18.72 -4.25
C ILE A 128 3.38 -17.33 -3.81
N TYR A 129 4.29 -16.60 -3.17
CA TYR A 129 4.15 -15.17 -2.90
C TYR A 129 4.95 -14.40 -3.94
N ARG A 130 4.33 -13.37 -4.55
CA ARG A 130 4.96 -12.61 -5.62
C ARG A 130 4.81 -11.12 -5.38
N TRP A 131 5.92 -10.39 -5.29
CA TRP A 131 5.93 -8.94 -5.30
C TRP A 131 6.07 -8.41 -6.72
N LEU A 132 5.07 -7.64 -7.15
CA LEU A 132 5.00 -7.00 -8.47
C LEU A 132 4.98 -5.49 -8.35
N THR A 133 5.24 -4.83 -9.48
CA THR A 133 5.14 -3.38 -9.61
C THR A 133 3.98 -3.02 -10.53
N SER A 134 3.07 -2.16 -10.06
CA SER A 134 2.01 -1.63 -10.91
C SER A 134 2.60 -0.79 -12.04
N ARG A 135 2.03 -0.88 -13.24
CA ARG A 135 2.63 -0.26 -14.44
C ARG A 135 2.13 1.15 -14.73
N VAL A 136 0.87 1.46 -14.45
CA VAL A 136 0.27 2.73 -14.92
C VAL A 136 -0.80 3.32 -14.00
N TRP A 137 -1.50 2.49 -13.24
CA TRP A 137 -2.66 2.97 -12.49
C TRP A 137 -2.30 3.46 -11.09
N TRP A 138 -2.98 4.52 -10.66
CA TRP A 138 -3.16 4.80 -9.25
C TRP A 138 -4.10 3.76 -8.64
N THR A 139 -4.10 3.68 -7.32
CA THR A 139 -5.05 2.84 -6.60
C THR A 139 -5.47 3.51 -5.31
N ASP A 140 -6.74 3.40 -4.97
CA ASP A 140 -7.23 3.65 -3.62
C ASP A 140 -7.04 2.39 -2.77
N LEU A 141 -6.72 2.59 -1.50
CA LEU A 141 -6.70 1.53 -0.50
C LEU A 141 -8.01 1.56 0.29
N THR A 142 -8.70 0.42 0.32
CA THR A 142 -9.91 0.20 1.12
C THR A 142 -9.71 -0.97 2.04
N LYS A 143 -10.54 -1.08 3.08
CA LYS A 143 -10.49 -2.16 4.08
C LYS A 143 -9.06 -2.39 4.60
N ILE A 144 -8.38 -1.29 4.92
CA ILE A 144 -6.99 -1.33 5.38
C ILE A 144 -6.96 -1.98 6.77
N GLU A 145 -6.41 -3.18 6.89
CA GLU A 145 -6.30 -3.93 8.14
C GLU A 145 -5.06 -3.53 8.95
N ILE A 146 -3.94 -3.33 8.26
CA ILE A 146 -2.63 -3.05 8.86
C ILE A 146 -1.97 -1.90 8.10
N ILE A 147 -1.34 -0.97 8.83
CA ILE A 147 -0.56 0.17 8.29
C ILE A 147 0.76 0.24 9.05
N SER A 148 1.88 0.40 8.34
CA SER A 148 3.18 0.65 8.94
C SER A 148 3.14 1.87 9.87
N THR A 149 3.81 1.79 11.03
CA THR A 149 3.76 2.82 12.07
C THR A 149 4.17 4.21 11.57
N SER A 150 5.17 4.31 10.70
CA SER A 150 5.62 5.59 10.11
C SER A 150 4.50 6.25 9.30
N ALA A 151 3.90 5.51 8.35
CA ALA A 151 2.76 5.98 7.56
C ALA A 151 1.55 6.34 8.44
N LEU A 152 1.23 5.51 9.44
CA LEU A 152 0.13 5.80 10.37
C LEU A 152 0.39 7.09 11.17
N SER A 153 1.63 7.34 11.58
CA SER A 153 2.01 8.60 12.24
C SER A 153 1.69 9.79 11.34
N ARG A 154 2.08 9.70 10.05
CA ARG A 154 1.78 10.74 9.06
C ARG A 154 0.28 10.93 8.85
N ILE A 155 -0.49 9.86 8.70
CA ILE A 155 -1.96 9.94 8.56
C ILE A 155 -2.58 10.64 9.78
N ASN A 156 -2.10 10.29 10.98
CA ASN A 156 -2.54 10.87 12.24
C ASN A 156 -2.16 12.35 12.43
N GLU A 157 -1.23 12.90 11.64
CA GLU A 157 -0.96 14.35 11.60
C GLU A 157 -2.10 15.11 10.90
N TYR A 158 -2.79 14.48 9.94
CA TYR A 158 -3.92 15.07 9.21
C TYR A 158 -5.25 14.88 9.93
N SER A 159 -5.49 13.71 10.51
CA SER A 159 -6.76 13.41 11.15
C SER A 159 -6.65 12.35 12.24
N LYS A 160 -7.36 12.58 13.35
CA LYS A 160 -7.59 11.59 14.40
C LYS A 160 -8.91 10.83 14.24
N LEU A 161 -9.65 11.10 13.17
CA LEU A 161 -10.96 10.48 12.88
C LEU A 161 -10.84 9.20 12.05
N TYR A 162 -9.63 8.84 11.63
CA TYR A 162 -9.35 7.63 10.86
C TYR A 162 -8.64 6.61 11.75
N TYR A 163 -9.38 5.61 12.24
CA TYR A 163 -8.86 4.64 13.20
C TYR A 163 -9.56 3.27 13.08
N PRO A 164 -8.99 2.19 13.63
CA PRO A 164 -9.57 0.84 13.50
C PRO A 164 -10.98 0.74 14.08
N SER A 165 -11.89 0.12 13.35
CA SER A 165 -13.26 -0.16 13.78
C SER A 165 -13.81 -1.42 13.12
N HIS A 166 -14.79 -2.05 13.76
CA HIS A 166 -15.44 -3.26 13.28
C HIS A 166 -16.62 -2.92 12.36
N SER A 167 -16.58 -3.38 11.11
CA SER A 167 -17.72 -3.30 10.19
C SER A 167 -18.57 -4.55 10.25
N LYS A 168 -19.83 -4.41 10.69
CA LYS A 168 -20.80 -5.52 10.69
C LYS A 168 -21.10 -6.04 9.28
N THR A 169 -21.20 -5.15 8.31
CA THR A 169 -21.52 -5.51 6.91
C THR A 169 -20.36 -6.25 6.25
N ALA A 170 -19.12 -5.78 6.45
CA ALA A 170 -17.94 -6.41 5.87
C ALA A 170 -17.40 -7.59 6.71
N LYS A 171 -17.89 -7.77 7.95
CA LYS A 171 -17.48 -8.80 8.91
C LYS A 171 -15.96 -8.80 9.17
N MET A 172 -15.36 -7.61 9.30
CA MET A 172 -13.92 -7.45 9.53
C MET A 172 -13.61 -6.14 10.25
N ASN A 173 -12.42 -6.06 10.83
CA ASN A 173 -11.84 -4.83 11.38
C ASN A 173 -10.93 -4.17 10.35
N TYR A 174 -11.05 -2.87 10.19
CA TYR A 174 -10.15 -2.07 9.35
C TYR A 174 -10.13 -0.62 9.83
N TYR A 175 -9.14 0.15 9.37
CA TYR A 175 -9.07 1.59 9.59
C TYR A 175 -10.20 2.28 8.82
N ALA A 176 -11.12 2.89 9.58
CA ALA A 176 -12.30 3.53 9.02
C ALA A 176 -12.39 4.98 9.47
N ASN A 177 -13.06 5.79 8.67
CA ASN A 177 -13.42 7.16 9.04
C ASN A 177 -14.50 7.17 10.12
N HIS A 178 -14.51 8.20 10.96
CA HIS A 178 -15.50 8.40 12.00
C HIS A 178 -16.05 9.82 11.98
N CYS A 179 -17.35 9.96 12.22
CA CYS A 179 -18.00 11.25 12.23
C CYS A 179 -17.48 12.12 13.37
N CYS A 180 -17.00 13.33 13.06
CA CYS A 180 -16.49 14.28 14.06
C CYS A 180 -17.54 14.77 15.07
N HIS A 181 -18.83 14.50 14.83
CA HIS A 181 -19.93 14.95 15.70
C HIS A 181 -20.51 13.84 16.57
N CYS A 182 -20.53 12.59 16.10
CA CYS A 182 -21.21 11.49 16.78
C CYS A 182 -20.43 10.17 16.83
N ASN A 183 -19.18 10.18 16.34
CA ASN A 183 -18.27 9.03 16.28
C ASN A 183 -18.83 7.82 15.52
N ALA A 184 -19.88 8.00 14.73
CA ALA A 184 -20.39 6.93 13.88
C ALA A 184 -19.35 6.62 12.80
N MET A 185 -18.98 5.35 12.67
CA MET A 185 -18.09 4.87 11.61
C MET A 185 -18.68 5.18 10.23
N GLN A 186 -17.90 5.79 9.36
CA GLN A 186 -18.20 6.04 7.96
C GLN A 186 -17.46 4.97 7.14
N GLY A 187 -18.18 3.92 6.72
CA GLY A 187 -17.58 2.73 6.09
C GLY A 187 -17.21 2.93 4.63
N ASP A 188 -16.19 2.19 4.18
CA ASP A 188 -15.55 2.38 2.86
C ASP A 188 -16.46 2.15 1.67
N PHE A 189 -17.41 1.21 1.76
CA PHE A 189 -18.26 0.83 0.64
C PHE A 189 -18.98 2.04 0.01
N MET A 190 -19.64 2.86 0.84
CA MET A 190 -20.37 4.05 0.36
C MET A 190 -19.43 5.13 -0.19
N MET A 191 -18.17 5.16 0.24
CA MET A 191 -17.21 6.18 -0.16
C MET A 191 -16.48 5.83 -1.46
N PHE A 192 -16.13 4.56 -1.64
CA PHE A 192 -15.23 4.09 -2.70
C PHE A 192 -15.88 3.16 -3.73
N ASN A 193 -17.07 2.59 -3.44
CA ASN A 193 -17.68 1.55 -4.31
C ASN A 193 -19.05 1.95 -4.85
N GLU A 194 -19.64 3.04 -4.36
CA GLU A 194 -20.91 3.56 -4.85
C GLU A 194 -20.66 4.70 -5.85
N PRO A 195 -21.23 4.67 -7.07
CA PRO A 195 -21.15 5.78 -8.01
C PRO A 195 -21.63 7.10 -7.39
N GLY A 196 -20.79 8.13 -7.44
CA GLY A 196 -21.05 9.42 -6.78
C GLY A 196 -20.69 9.45 -5.30
N GLY A 197 -20.12 8.35 -4.77
CA GLY A 197 -19.44 8.32 -3.49
C GLY A 197 -18.30 9.33 -3.45
N VAL A 198 -17.95 9.78 -2.24
CA VAL A 198 -17.00 10.88 -2.04
C VAL A 198 -15.61 10.64 -2.65
N PHE A 199 -15.20 9.37 -2.79
CA PHE A 199 -13.97 8.93 -3.44
C PHE A 199 -14.23 8.07 -4.69
N PHE A 200 -15.46 8.06 -5.19
CA PHE A 200 -15.86 7.51 -6.48
C PHE A 200 -16.68 8.56 -7.25
N PRO A 201 -16.06 9.68 -7.63
CA PRO A 201 -16.74 10.73 -8.37
C PRO A 201 -17.14 10.22 -9.77
N VAL A 202 -18.33 10.62 -10.22
CA VAL A 202 -18.83 10.38 -11.58
C VAL A 202 -18.98 11.68 -12.38
N THR A 203 -18.53 12.81 -11.82
CA THR A 203 -18.43 14.11 -12.49
C THR A 203 -17.17 14.86 -12.05
N TYR A 204 -16.70 15.81 -12.87
CA TYR A 204 -15.56 16.69 -12.52
C TYR A 204 -15.84 17.51 -11.26
N GLU A 205 -17.05 18.07 -11.14
CA GLU A 205 -17.46 18.85 -9.96
C GLU A 205 -17.42 18.05 -8.65
N GLN A 206 -17.62 16.72 -8.71
CA GLN A 206 -17.46 15.85 -7.56
C GLN A 206 -15.98 15.61 -7.24
N ALA A 207 -15.16 15.42 -8.27
CA ALA A 207 -13.73 15.20 -8.11
C ALA A 207 -12.98 16.45 -7.61
N GLU A 208 -13.37 17.65 -8.04
CA GLU A 208 -12.81 18.93 -7.56
C GLU A 208 -12.98 19.15 -6.05
N LYS A 209 -13.91 18.43 -5.41
CA LYS A 209 -14.11 18.47 -3.95
C LYS A 209 -13.08 17.65 -3.19
N ILE A 210 -12.33 16.78 -3.86
CA ILE A 210 -11.32 15.92 -3.26
C ILE A 210 -9.98 16.66 -3.26
N ARG A 211 -9.41 16.86 -2.08
CA ARG A 211 -8.09 17.48 -1.92
C ARG A 211 -7.05 16.41 -1.62
N PHE A 212 -5.99 16.35 -2.41
CA PHE A 212 -4.91 15.39 -2.20
C PHE A 212 -3.72 16.04 -1.52
N HIS A 213 -3.22 15.39 -0.49
CA HIS A 213 -2.02 15.78 0.24
C HIS A 213 -0.95 14.71 0.03
N GLU A 214 0.13 15.06 -0.67
CA GLU A 214 1.25 14.13 -0.87
C GLU A 214 2.00 13.91 0.44
N VAL A 215 2.20 12.64 0.78
CA VAL A 215 2.99 12.21 1.93
C VAL A 215 4.25 11.51 1.42
N ASN A 216 5.39 12.20 1.59
CA ASN A 216 6.72 11.68 1.29
C ASN A 216 7.23 10.73 2.39
N GLU A 217 6.46 9.69 2.69
CA GLU A 217 6.77 8.62 3.63
C GLU A 217 6.42 7.27 3.00
N THR A 218 7.17 6.23 3.36
CA THR A 218 6.87 4.88 2.95
C THR A 218 5.64 4.34 3.67
N ILE A 219 4.73 3.72 2.92
CA ILE A 219 3.61 2.95 3.44
C ILE A 219 3.77 1.47 3.09
N PHE A 220 3.68 0.63 4.11
CA PHE A 220 3.32 -0.78 3.97
C PHE A 220 1.91 -0.95 4.51
N ALA A 221 1.04 -1.63 3.76
CA ALA A 221 -0.30 -1.91 4.23
C ALA A 221 -0.78 -3.31 3.86
N LYS A 222 -1.70 -3.81 4.67
CA LYS A 222 -2.56 -4.94 4.35
C LYS A 222 -3.93 -4.37 4.04
N ALA A 223 -4.33 -4.36 2.78
CA ALA A 223 -5.54 -3.69 2.33
C ALA A 223 -6.17 -4.36 1.10
N SER A 224 -7.45 -4.08 0.86
CA SER A 224 -8.02 -4.22 -0.48
C SER A 224 -7.63 -3.01 -1.33
N TYR A 225 -7.59 -3.17 -2.64
CA TYR A 225 -7.22 -2.09 -3.56
C TYR A 225 -7.91 -2.28 -4.91
N SER A 226 -8.25 -1.16 -5.55
CA SER A 226 -8.93 -1.12 -6.85
C SER A 226 -8.10 -0.33 -7.86
N LEU A 227 -8.06 -0.77 -9.11
CA LEU A 227 -7.35 -0.02 -10.16
C LEU A 227 -8.19 1.19 -10.56
N ILE A 228 -7.59 2.38 -10.53
CA ILE A 228 -8.23 3.61 -11.01
C ILE A 228 -7.72 3.88 -12.44
N PRO A 229 -8.57 3.74 -13.49
CA PRO A 229 -8.16 3.96 -14.88
C PRO A 229 -7.91 5.45 -15.16
N GLU A 230 -6.79 5.77 -15.82
CA GLU A 230 -6.45 7.12 -16.32
C GLU A 230 -7.47 7.67 -17.32
N ALA A 231 -8.21 6.82 -18.03
CA ALA A 231 -9.10 7.22 -19.13
C ALA A 231 -10.57 7.45 -18.74
N GLY A 232 -10.89 7.44 -17.43
CA GLY A 232 -12.26 7.70 -16.94
C GLY A 232 -12.34 8.24 -15.51
N GLY A 233 -11.20 8.51 -14.87
CA GLY A 233 -11.16 9.09 -13.53
C GLY A 233 -11.28 10.59 -13.62
N PHE A 234 -12.40 11.15 -13.15
CA PHE A 234 -12.56 12.59 -12.93
C PHE A 234 -11.52 13.18 -11.95
N ILE A 235 -10.73 12.32 -11.31
CA ILE A 235 -9.67 12.67 -10.39
C ILE A 235 -8.38 12.92 -11.21
N ASP A 236 -8.23 14.15 -11.70
CA ASP A 236 -6.94 14.62 -12.21
C ASP A 236 -6.01 14.87 -11.01
N LEU A 237 -4.93 14.08 -10.94
CA LEU A 237 -3.92 14.07 -9.87
C LEU A 237 -2.58 14.60 -10.35
#